data_AF-A0A286ADF9-F1
#
_entry.id   AF-A0A286ADF9-F1
#
_cell.length_a   1.000
_cell.length_b   1.000
_cell.length_c   1.000
_cell.angle_alpha   90.00
_cell.angle_beta   90.00
_cell.angle_gamma   90.00
#
_symmetry.space_group_name_H-M   'P 1'
#
loop_
_entity.id
_entity.type
_entity.pdbx_description
1 polymer ?
#
loop_
_entity_poly.entity_id
_entity_poly.type
_entity_poly.pdbx_seq_one_letter_code
_entity_poly.pdbx_strand_id
1 'polypeptide(L)'
;MIEVFKEKGEQVFKKVTTDPRWDINDQTLFNVFGLTYYGYCFGIGRLVCFLEPEDINAFVQEKLEELGAGKKYVSGLIEFAYSTFTQSTEGINAQLVGIGHSHFTSINTDDLVNSVFNNAKSIA
;
A
#
# COMPACT_ATOMS: atom_id res chain seq x y z
N MET A 1 13.83 10.48 10.12
CA MET A 1 12.75 10.52 9.13
C MET A 1 12.43 9.14 8.58
N ILE A 2 13.42 8.38 8.09
CA ILE A 2 13.19 7.00 7.61
C ILE A 2 12.59 6.07 8.68
N GLU A 3 13.02 6.18 9.94
CA GLU A 3 12.44 5.37 11.03
C GLU A 3 10.95 5.68 11.28
N VAL A 4 10.55 6.96 11.19
CA VAL A 4 9.14 7.36 11.34
C VAL A 4 8.29 6.81 10.19
N PHE A 5 8.82 6.85 8.98
CA PHE A 5 8.18 6.24 7.81
C PHE A 5 8.00 4.73 8.00
N LYS A 6 9.07 4.02 8.36
CA LYS A 6 9.04 2.58 8.59
C LYS A 6 8.06 2.20 9.70
N GLU A 7 8.07 2.94 10.81
CA GLU A 7 7.15 2.71 11.93
C GLU A 7 5.69 2.85 11.49
N LYS A 8 5.35 3.94 10.78
CA LYS A 8 3.98 4.16 10.29
C LYS A 8 3.55 3.15 9.24
N GLY A 9 4.45 2.76 8.33
CA GLY A 9 4.21 1.71 7.35
C GLY A 9 3.95 0.38 8.04
N GLU A 10 4.84 -0.01 8.97
CA GLU A 10 4.74 -1.25 9.74
C GLU A 10 3.43 -1.34 10.55
N GLN A 11 2.99 -0.23 11.15
CA GLN A 11 1.72 -0.17 11.88
C GLN A 11 0.52 -0.51 10.98
N VAL A 12 0.43 0.09 9.79
CA VAL A 12 -0.65 -0.20 8.82
C VAL A 12 -0.54 -1.62 8.29
N PHE A 13 0.66 -2.04 7.93
CA PHE A 13 0.94 -3.39 7.45
C PHE A 13 0.46 -4.45 8.44
N LYS A 14 0.84 -4.31 9.72
CA LYS A 14 0.41 -5.22 10.79
C LYS A 14 -1.10 -5.18 11.02
N LYS A 15 -1.70 -3.98 11.05
CA LYS A 15 -3.16 -3.85 11.24
C LYS A 15 -3.95 -4.60 10.17
N VAL A 16 -3.51 -4.57 8.91
CA VAL A 16 -4.19 -5.31 7.84
C VAL A 16 -3.89 -6.81 7.91
N THR A 17 -2.61 -7.19 8.02
CA THR A 17 -2.18 -8.60 7.89
C THR A 17 -2.50 -9.46 9.11
N THR A 18 -2.79 -8.84 10.26
CA THR A 18 -3.27 -9.53 11.47
C THR A 18 -4.79 -9.46 11.66
N ASP A 19 -5.51 -8.77 10.77
CA ASP A 19 -6.96 -8.71 10.80
C ASP A 19 -7.57 -10.09 10.45
N PRO A 20 -8.61 -10.57 11.15
CA PRO A 20 -9.25 -11.85 10.84
C PRO A 20 -9.83 -11.97 9.42
N ARG A 21 -10.06 -10.85 8.73
CA ARG A 21 -10.52 -10.80 7.34
C ARG A 21 -9.39 -11.01 6.32
N TRP A 22 -8.13 -11.02 6.77
CA TRP A 22 -6.98 -11.24 5.90
C TRP A 22 -6.89 -12.69 5.44
N ASP A 23 -6.82 -12.89 4.14
CA ASP A 23 -6.49 -14.17 3.50
C ASP A 23 -5.43 -13.94 2.43
N ILE A 24 -4.25 -14.53 2.64
CA ILE A 24 -3.13 -14.43 1.69
C ILE A 24 -3.43 -15.11 0.34
N ASN A 25 -4.36 -16.06 0.31
CA ASN A 25 -4.73 -16.78 -0.90
C ASN A 25 -5.73 -15.98 -1.76
N ASP A 26 -6.36 -14.94 -1.20
CA ASP A 26 -7.21 -14.02 -1.93
C ASP A 26 -6.34 -13.01 -2.69
N GLN A 27 -6.11 -13.29 -3.97
CA GLN A 27 -5.32 -12.43 -4.85
C GLN A 27 -5.93 -11.03 -5.03
N THR A 28 -7.26 -10.91 -4.99
CA THR A 28 -7.94 -9.62 -5.08
C THR A 28 -7.66 -8.80 -3.84
N LEU A 29 -7.80 -9.40 -2.66
CA LEU A 29 -7.46 -8.76 -1.39
C LEU A 29 -5.98 -8.37 -1.32
N PHE A 30 -5.07 -9.24 -1.77
CA PHE A 30 -3.65 -8.92 -1.84
C PHE A 30 -3.38 -7.71 -2.72
N ASN A 31 -4.00 -7.63 -3.90
CA ASN A 31 -3.82 -6.50 -4.81
C ASN A 31 -4.40 -5.20 -4.27
N VAL A 32 -5.60 -5.26 -3.71
CA VAL A 32 -6.25 -4.12 -3.08
C VAL A 32 -5.40 -3.60 -1.93
N PHE A 33 -4.88 -4.49 -1.08
CA PHE A 33 -3.96 -4.12 -0.02
C PHE A 33 -2.67 -3.52 -0.57
N GLY A 34 -1.99 -4.19 -1.51
CA GLY A 34 -0.70 -3.76 -2.03
C GLY A 34 -0.74 -2.35 -2.64
N LEU A 35 -1.76 -2.05 -3.45
CA LEU A 35 -1.93 -0.74 -4.07
C LEU A 35 -2.27 0.35 -3.04
N THR A 36 -3.19 0.04 -2.12
CA THR A 36 -3.61 0.98 -1.06
C THR A 36 -2.46 1.24 -0.08
N TYR A 37 -1.72 0.20 0.30
CA TYR A 37 -0.56 0.30 1.18
C TYR A 37 0.56 1.10 0.53
N TYR A 38 0.82 0.87 -0.77
CA TYR A 38 1.78 1.66 -1.52
C TYR A 38 1.43 3.15 -1.50
N GLY A 39 0.19 3.51 -1.82
CA GLY A 39 -0.24 4.91 -1.82
C GLY A 39 -0.03 5.59 -0.47
N TYR A 40 -0.38 4.92 0.62
CA TYR A 40 -0.17 5.42 1.99
C TYR A 40 1.32 5.63 2.30
N CYS A 41 2.15 4.62 2.02
CA CYS A 41 3.60 4.69 2.22
C CYS A 41 4.23 5.79 1.36
N PHE A 42 3.80 5.94 0.11
CA PHE A 42 4.30 6.98 -0.77
C PHE A 42 3.96 8.38 -0.27
N GLY A 43 2.73 8.60 0.21
CA GLY A 43 2.33 9.88 0.79
C GLY A 43 3.16 10.26 2.02
N ILE A 44 3.35 9.33 2.97
CA ILE A 44 4.19 9.59 4.15
C ILE A 44 5.66 9.78 3.75
N GLY A 45 6.18 8.87 2.94
CA GLY A 45 7.58 8.86 2.54
C GLY A 45 7.96 10.15 1.82
N ARG A 46 7.21 10.54 0.78
CA ARG A 46 7.50 11.72 -0.03
C ARG A 46 7.17 13.04 0.66
N LEU A 47 5.97 13.15 1.25
CA LEU A 47 5.44 14.45 1.67
C LEU A 47 5.75 14.79 3.12
N VAL A 48 5.96 13.79 3.97
CA VAL A 48 6.26 14.00 5.41
C VAL A 48 7.73 13.73 5.69
N CYS A 49 8.28 12.66 5.12
CA CYS A 49 9.63 12.21 5.42
C CYS A 49 10.69 12.62 4.39
N PHE A 50 10.28 13.22 3.27
CA PHE A 50 11.15 13.67 2.17
C PHE A 50 12.10 12.58 1.66
N LEU A 51 11.67 11.32 1.68
CA LEU A 51 12.45 10.19 1.18
C LEU A 51 12.42 10.15 -0.34
N GLU A 52 13.43 9.53 -0.93
CA GLU A 52 13.43 9.25 -2.37
C GLU A 52 12.47 8.10 -2.71
N PRO A 53 11.84 8.09 -3.89
CA PRO A 53 10.94 7.03 -4.31
C PRO A 53 11.54 5.64 -4.19
N GLU A 54 12.84 5.48 -4.45
CA GLU A 54 13.55 4.22 -4.40
C GLU A 54 13.53 3.60 -3.00
N ASP A 55 13.73 4.40 -1.95
CA ASP A 55 13.69 3.93 -0.56
C ASP A 55 12.28 3.48 -0.16
N ILE A 56 11.26 4.20 -0.60
CA ILE A 56 9.85 3.88 -0.35
C ILE A 56 9.48 2.59 -1.08
N ASN A 57 9.83 2.50 -2.37
CA ASN A 57 9.56 1.34 -3.21
C ASN A 57 10.23 0.08 -2.64
N ALA A 58 11.49 0.19 -2.21
CA ALA A 58 12.22 -0.91 -1.60
C ALA A 58 11.54 -1.40 -0.31
N PHE A 59 11.14 -0.49 0.57
CA PHE A 59 10.42 -0.85 1.80
C PHE A 59 9.10 -1.54 1.52
N VAL A 60 8.26 -0.99 0.63
CA VAL A 60 6.96 -1.61 0.32
C VAL A 60 7.16 -2.96 -0.37
N GLN A 61 8.13 -3.07 -1.27
CA GLN A 61 8.47 -4.34 -1.92
C GLN A 61 8.88 -5.41 -0.91
N GLU A 62 9.79 -5.09 0.02
CA GLU A 62 10.22 -6.01 1.09
C GLU A 62 9.01 -6.52 1.89
N LYS A 63 8.10 -5.62 2.29
CA LYS A 63 6.90 -5.99 3.04
C LYS A 63 5.93 -6.88 2.29
N LEU A 64 5.70 -6.62 1.01
CA LEU A 64 4.82 -7.46 0.22
C LEU A 64 5.46 -8.82 -0.11
N GLU A 65 6.79 -8.89 -0.25
CA GLU A 65 7.53 -10.14 -0.39
C GLU A 65 7.52 -10.97 0.92
N GLU A 66 7.59 -10.34 2.09
CA GLU A 66 7.47 -11.01 3.41
C GLU A 66 6.16 -11.81 3.56
N LEU A 67 5.10 -11.43 2.85
CA LEU A 67 3.82 -12.15 2.83
C LEU A 67 3.84 -13.43 1.99
N GLY A 68 4.94 -13.71 1.28
CA GLY A 68 5.11 -14.89 0.44
C GLY A 68 4.78 -14.67 -1.04
N ALA A 69 4.51 -13.43 -1.46
CA ALA A 69 4.32 -13.10 -2.87
C ALA A 69 5.64 -13.14 -3.64
N GLY A 70 5.60 -13.63 -4.88
CA GLY A 70 6.80 -13.73 -5.71
C GLY A 70 7.37 -12.36 -6.09
N LYS A 71 8.69 -12.20 -5.99
CA LYS A 71 9.41 -10.95 -6.31
C LYS A 71 8.99 -10.27 -7.60
N LYS A 72 8.89 -11.02 -8.72
CA LYS A 72 8.50 -10.46 -10.03
C LYS A 72 7.09 -9.86 -10.00
N TYR A 73 6.18 -10.50 -9.28
CA TYR A 73 4.81 -10.03 -9.13
C TYR A 73 4.78 -8.72 -8.32
N VAL A 74 5.45 -8.72 -7.17
CA VAL A 74 5.54 -7.53 -6.31
C VAL A 74 6.18 -6.37 -7.05
N SER A 75 7.31 -6.57 -7.72
CA SER A 75 7.96 -5.51 -8.50
C SER A 75 7.04 -4.90 -9.56
N GLY A 76 6.29 -5.72 -10.31
CA GLY A 76 5.31 -5.21 -11.29
C GLY A 76 4.17 -4.40 -10.65
N LEU A 77 3.70 -4.82 -9.47
CA LEU A 77 2.70 -4.08 -8.71
C LEU A 77 3.24 -2.71 -8.25
N ILE A 78 4.48 -2.67 -7.75
CA ILE A 78 5.14 -1.43 -7.31
C ILE A 78 5.40 -0.49 -8.49
N GLU A 79 5.88 -1.02 -9.62
CA GLU A 79 6.10 -0.23 -10.84
C GLU A 79 4.80 0.41 -11.33
N PHE A 80 3.70 -0.35 -11.37
CA PHE A 80 2.38 0.18 -11.69
C PHE A 80 1.94 1.23 -10.67
N ALA A 81 2.04 0.94 -9.37
CA ALA A 81 1.58 1.86 -8.34
C ALA A 81 2.36 3.19 -8.38
N TYR A 82 3.67 3.13 -8.62
CA TYR A 82 4.50 4.32 -8.81
C TYR A 82 4.12 5.10 -10.07
N SER A 83 3.79 4.40 -11.18
CA SER A 83 3.42 5.07 -12.43
C SER A 83 2.18 5.95 -12.26
N THR A 84 1.28 5.63 -11.32
CA THR A 84 0.10 6.46 -11.01
C THR A 84 0.43 7.88 -10.54
N PHE A 85 1.64 8.10 -10.00
CA PHE A 85 2.12 9.41 -9.55
C PHE A 85 2.90 10.17 -10.61
N THR A 86 3.35 9.49 -11.67
CA THR A 86 4.20 10.08 -12.72
C THR A 86 3.49 10.21 -14.07
N GLN A 87 2.37 9.49 -14.25
CA GLN A 87 1.61 9.43 -15.49
C GLN A 87 0.12 9.54 -15.19
N SER A 88 -0.64 10.09 -16.14
CA SER A 88 -2.11 10.10 -16.05
C SER A 88 -2.63 8.67 -16.16
N THR A 89 -2.94 8.07 -15.02
CA THR A 89 -3.41 6.69 -14.93
C THR A 89 -4.83 6.70 -14.39
N GLU A 90 -5.77 6.12 -15.12
CA GLU A 90 -7.17 5.99 -14.71
C GLU A 90 -7.52 4.55 -14.34
N GLY A 91 -8.67 4.37 -13.70
CA GLY A 91 -9.22 3.07 -13.38
C GLY A 91 -9.05 2.67 -11.91
N ILE A 92 -9.61 1.50 -11.59
CA ILE A 92 -9.80 1.08 -10.20
C ILE A 92 -8.49 0.92 -9.44
N ASN A 93 -7.43 0.41 -10.08
CA ASN A 93 -6.13 0.25 -9.44
C ASN A 93 -5.47 1.58 -9.09
N ALA A 94 -5.63 2.61 -9.93
CA ALA A 94 -5.14 3.96 -9.63
C ALA A 94 -5.95 4.61 -8.49
N GLN A 95 -7.26 4.35 -8.43
CA GLN A 95 -8.10 4.80 -7.32
C GLN A 95 -7.67 4.17 -6.00
N LEU A 96 -7.30 2.89 -5.98
CA LEU A 96 -6.80 2.22 -4.77
C LEU A 96 -5.51 2.87 -4.24
N VAL A 97 -4.57 3.20 -5.14
CA VAL A 97 -3.37 3.96 -4.77
C VAL A 97 -3.76 5.34 -4.21
N GLY A 98 -4.70 6.03 -4.86
CA GLY A 98 -5.22 7.32 -4.42
C GLY A 98 -5.88 7.29 -3.04
N ILE A 99 -6.64 6.23 -2.71
CA ILE A 99 -7.23 6.02 -1.38
C ILE A 99 -6.13 5.89 -0.34
N GLY A 100 -5.13 5.04 -0.58
CA GLY A 100 -3.97 4.93 0.30
C GLY A 100 -3.31 6.28 0.55
N HIS A 101 -3.02 6.98 -0.54
CA HIS A 101 -2.37 8.27 -0.53
C HIS A 101 -3.18 9.34 0.21
N SER A 102 -4.51 9.35 0.15
CA SER A 102 -5.32 10.36 0.85
C SER A 102 -5.28 10.21 2.38
N HIS A 103 -4.99 9.01 2.88
CA HIS A 103 -4.92 8.71 4.31
C HIS A 103 -3.55 8.96 4.95
N PHE A 104 -2.54 9.44 4.22
CA PHE A 104 -1.15 9.54 4.70
C PHE A 104 -0.95 10.42 5.96
N THR A 105 -1.83 11.40 6.19
CA THR A 105 -1.82 12.27 7.38
C THR A 105 -2.78 11.82 8.48
N SER A 106 -3.53 10.73 8.26
CA SER A 106 -4.55 10.27 9.20
C SER A 106 -3.90 9.84 10.51
N ILE A 107 -4.41 10.38 11.62
CA ILE A 107 -3.97 9.98 12.97
C ILE A 107 -4.48 8.57 13.28
N ASN A 108 -5.71 8.27 12.87
CA ASN A 108 -6.29 6.93 12.94
C ASN A 108 -6.31 6.28 11.55
N THR A 109 -5.72 5.10 11.44
CA THR A 109 -5.65 4.31 10.20
C THR A 109 -6.77 3.28 10.06
N ASP A 110 -7.74 3.24 10.99
CA ASP A 110 -8.83 2.26 10.94
C ASP A 110 -9.71 2.39 9.70
N ASP A 111 -9.95 3.62 9.22
CA ASP A 111 -10.69 3.87 7.98
C ASP A 111 -9.93 3.35 6.76
N LEU A 112 -8.61 3.57 6.73
CA LEU A 112 -7.73 3.02 5.69
C LEU A 112 -7.76 1.49 5.69
N VAL A 113 -7.64 0.87 6.87
CA VAL A 113 -7.69 -0.60 7.03
C VAL A 113 -9.04 -1.14 6.58
N ASN A 114 -10.15 -0.52 6.98
CA ASN A 114 -11.48 -0.94 6.55
C ASN A 114 -11.70 -0.75 5.04
N SER A 115 -11.12 0.29 4.44
CA SER A 115 -11.21 0.51 3.00
C SER A 115 -10.61 -0.64 2.20
N VAL A 116 -9.51 -1.25 2.67
CA VAL A 116 -8.90 -2.42 2.03
C VAL A 116 -9.91 -3.56 1.92
N PHE A 117 -10.54 -3.93 3.04
CA PHE A 117 -11.49 -5.05 3.05
C PHE A 117 -12.79 -4.75 2.32
N ASN A 118 -13.28 -3.51 2.39
CA ASN A 118 -14.50 -3.10 1.69
C ASN A 118 -14.30 -3.08 0.18
N ASN A 119 -13.16 -2.56 -0.29
CA ASN A 119 -12.85 -2.52 -1.71
C ASN A 119 -12.57 -3.92 -2.27
N ALA A 120 -11.89 -4.79 -1.53
CA ALA A 120 -11.69 -6.18 -1.96
C ALA A 120 -13.03 -6.89 -2.21
N LYS A 121 -14.01 -6.72 -1.31
CA LYS A 121 -15.36 -7.27 -1.45
C LYS A 121 -16.17 -6.66 -2.60
N SER A 122 -15.91 -5.40 -2.95
CA SER A 122 -16.62 -4.72 -4.04
C SER A 122 -16.06 -5.03 -5.42
N ILE A 123 -14.82 -5.52 -5.49
CA ILE A 123 -14.10 -5.82 -6.73
C ILE A 123 -14.18 -7.31 -7.08
N ALA A 124 -14.21 -8.17 -6.05
CA ALA A 124 -14.43 -9.61 -6.18
C ALA A 124 -15.83 -9.94 -6.72
#